data_AF-A0A9D1FC99-F1
#
_entry.id   AF-A0A9D1FC99-F1
#
_cell.length_a   1.000
_cell.length_b   1.000
_cell.length_c   1.000
_cell.angle_alpha   90.00
_cell.angle_beta   90.00
_cell.angle_gamma   90.00
#
_symmetry.space_group_name_H-M   'P 1'
#
loop_
_entity.id
_entity.type
_entity.pdbx_description
1 polymer ?
#
loop_
_entity_poly.entity_id
_entity_poly.type
_entity_poly.pdbx_seq_one_letter_code
_entity_poly.pdbx_strand_id
1 'polypeptide(L)'
;MPAQGSSQPAYSNAEALSRGTLFPGLDLPFMNIVNKMPASTTPLRELMALDFVCNELALYLDTHKSDTEAFSTYQAMLKLYEEGRNSYAAKYGPLQRSDMAYAPDFNWLNEPWPWDYVKEG
;
A
#
# COMPACT_ATOMS: atom_id res chain seq x y z
N MET A 1 8.66 -14.89 -20.66
CA MET A 1 7.84 -14.88 -19.44
C MET A 1 7.56 -16.32 -19.04
N PRO A 2 7.65 -16.69 -17.76
CA PRO A 2 7.20 -17.99 -17.31
C PRO A 2 5.69 -18.06 -17.53
N ALA A 3 5.23 -19.05 -18.28
CA ALA A 3 3.81 -19.27 -18.51
C ALA A 3 3.22 -20.04 -17.32
N GLN A 4 2.08 -19.58 -16.81
CA GLN A 4 1.40 -20.27 -15.73
C GLN A 4 0.74 -21.55 -16.26
N GLY A 5 1.31 -22.72 -15.91
CA GLY A 5 0.88 -24.02 -16.42
C GLY A 5 -0.30 -24.67 -15.69
N SER A 6 -0.60 -24.26 -14.46
CA SER A 6 -1.71 -24.79 -13.66
C SER A 6 -2.21 -23.76 -12.62
N SER A 7 -3.44 -23.95 -12.16
CA SER A 7 -4.06 -23.19 -11.06
C SER A 7 -3.75 -23.77 -9.67
N GLN A 8 -3.05 -24.90 -9.61
CA GLN A 8 -2.68 -25.60 -8.39
C GLN A 8 -1.24 -26.15 -8.51
N PRO A 9 -0.43 -26.12 -7.44
CA PRO A 9 -0.74 -25.63 -6.08
C PRO A 9 -0.90 -24.10 -6.04
N ALA A 10 -1.69 -23.60 -5.08
CA ALA A 10 -1.82 -22.18 -4.78
C ALA A 10 -1.49 -21.90 -3.30
N TYR A 11 -0.89 -20.75 -3.02
CA TYR A 11 -0.65 -20.27 -1.65
C TYR A 11 -1.97 -19.98 -0.93
N SER A 12 -1.94 -20.02 0.40
CA SER A 12 -3.03 -19.47 1.23
C SER A 12 -3.13 -17.95 1.05
N ASN A 13 -4.30 -17.34 1.30
CA ASN A 13 -4.50 -15.89 1.08
C ASN A 13 -3.45 -15.00 1.76
N ALA A 14 -3.09 -15.31 3.01
CA ALA A 14 -2.09 -14.55 3.75
C ALA A 14 -0.67 -14.71 3.17
N GLU A 15 -0.33 -15.91 2.72
CA GLU A 15 0.95 -16.19 2.08
C GLU A 15 1.01 -15.60 0.67
N ALA A 16 -0.06 -15.68 -0.11
CA ALA A 16 -0.17 -15.09 -1.43
C ALA A 16 -0.02 -13.56 -1.38
N LEU A 17 -0.61 -12.92 -0.38
CA LEU A 17 -0.43 -11.48 -0.12
C LEU A 17 1.04 -11.14 0.17
N SER A 18 1.73 -11.96 0.95
CA SER A 18 3.16 -11.78 1.26
C SER A 18 4.04 -11.99 0.02
N ARG A 19 3.74 -13.00 -0.81
CA ARG A 19 4.51 -13.32 -2.02
C ARG A 19 4.20 -12.42 -3.20
N GLY A 20 3.02 -11.80 -3.23
CA GLY A 20 2.54 -11.01 -4.37
C GLY A 20 2.01 -11.87 -5.53
N THR A 21 1.78 -13.16 -5.30
CA THR A 21 1.18 -14.10 -6.25
C THR A 21 0.49 -15.23 -5.51
N LEU A 22 -0.61 -15.75 -6.07
CA LEU A 22 -1.27 -16.96 -5.58
C LEU A 22 -0.51 -18.24 -5.98
N PHE A 23 0.35 -18.18 -6.99
CA PHE A 23 0.92 -19.36 -7.62
C PHE A 23 2.41 -19.45 -7.34
N PRO A 24 2.89 -20.49 -6.63
CA PRO A 24 4.31 -20.68 -6.34
C PRO A 24 5.20 -20.71 -7.59
N GLY A 25 4.68 -21.21 -8.71
CA GLY A 25 5.41 -21.22 -9.99
C GLY A 25 5.67 -19.83 -10.59
N LEU A 26 5.03 -18.79 -10.05
CA LEU A 26 5.24 -17.39 -10.43
C LEU A 26 5.98 -16.59 -9.34
N ASP A 27 6.26 -17.17 -8.17
CA ASP A 27 7.07 -16.53 -7.10
C ASP A 27 8.56 -16.58 -7.46
N LEU A 28 8.93 -15.83 -8.50
CA LEU A 28 10.29 -15.78 -9.01
C LEU A 28 11.03 -14.56 -8.45
N PRO A 29 12.29 -14.72 -8.00
CA PRO A 29 13.09 -13.60 -7.56
C PRO A 29 13.38 -12.65 -8.73
N PHE A 30 13.15 -11.36 -8.54
CA PHE A 30 13.64 -10.34 -9.46
C PHE A 30 15.05 -9.94 -9.04
N MET A 31 16.08 -10.17 -9.87
CA MET A 31 17.47 -9.80 -9.54
C MET A 31 17.96 -10.37 -8.19
N ASN A 32 17.59 -11.61 -7.87
CA ASN A 32 17.87 -12.28 -6.59
C ASN A 32 17.19 -11.63 -5.35
N ILE A 33 16.23 -10.73 -5.59
CA ILE A 33 15.37 -10.12 -4.59
C ILE A 33 14.06 -10.92 -4.57
N VAL A 34 13.80 -11.61 -3.47
CA VAL A 34 12.51 -12.25 -3.21
C VAL A 34 11.59 -11.26 -2.50
N ASN A 35 10.29 -11.35 -2.74
CA ASN A 35 9.31 -10.55 -2.02
C ASN A 35 9.28 -11.01 -0.55
N LYS A 36 10.01 -10.31 0.32
CA LYS A 36 10.06 -10.56 1.76
C LYS A 36 9.05 -9.72 2.52
N MET A 37 7.99 -9.25 1.88
CA MET A 37 6.98 -8.45 2.55
C MET A 37 6.37 -9.28 3.68
N PRO A 38 6.66 -8.97 4.97
CA PRO A 38 6.19 -9.81 6.08
C PRO A 38 4.67 -9.82 6.10
N ALA A 39 4.00 -10.90 6.50
CA ALA A 39 2.53 -10.93 6.61
C ALA A 39 1.96 -9.99 7.68
N SER A 40 2.81 -9.32 8.47
CA SER A 40 2.39 -8.42 9.55
C SER A 40 1.78 -7.13 9.00
N THR A 41 0.61 -6.80 9.52
CA THR A 41 -0.01 -5.50 9.34
C THR A 41 0.87 -4.41 9.98
N THR A 42 1.29 -3.42 9.18
CA THR A 42 1.94 -2.20 9.68
C THR A 42 0.99 -1.02 9.49
N PRO A 43 1.12 0.07 10.26
CA PRO A 43 0.28 1.26 10.06
C PRO A 43 0.32 1.80 8.62
N LEU A 44 1.49 1.73 7.95
CA LEU A 44 1.61 2.12 6.55
C LEU A 44 0.79 1.20 5.61
N ARG A 45 0.75 -0.10 5.90
CA ARG A 45 -0.03 -1.05 5.09
C ARG A 45 -1.52 -0.90 5.27
N GLU A 46 -1.98 -0.62 6.48
CA GLU A 46 -3.39 -0.30 6.72
C GLU A 46 -3.80 0.93 5.92
N LEU A 47 -2.95 1.95 5.90
CA LEU A 47 -3.15 3.14 5.07
C LEU A 47 -3.17 2.85 3.57
N MET A 48 -2.23 2.05 3.08
CA MET A 48 -2.23 1.63 1.67
C MET A 48 -3.49 0.83 1.31
N ALA A 49 -4.00 -0.01 2.22
CA ALA A 49 -5.24 -0.75 1.99
C ALA A 49 -6.46 0.19 1.92
N LEU A 50 -6.52 1.20 2.80
CA LEU A 50 -7.56 2.23 2.75
C LEU A 50 -7.50 3.05 1.46
N ASP A 51 -6.30 3.45 1.02
CA ASP A 51 -6.08 4.17 -0.24
C ASP A 51 -6.56 3.34 -1.44
N PHE A 52 -6.22 2.05 -1.46
CA PHE A 52 -6.68 1.12 -2.49
C PHE A 52 -8.21 1.05 -2.55
N VAL A 53 -8.89 0.90 -1.42
CA VAL A 53 -10.36 0.86 -1.37
C VAL A 53 -10.97 2.19 -1.85
N CYS A 54 -10.38 3.33 -1.50
CA CYS A 54 -10.84 4.63 -1.99
C CYS A 54 -10.74 4.72 -3.52
N ASN A 55 -9.63 4.27 -4.09
CA ASN A 55 -9.42 4.28 -5.54
C ASN A 55 -10.40 3.35 -6.28
N GLU A 56 -10.63 2.13 -5.77
CA GLU A 56 -11.58 1.19 -6.37
C GLU A 56 -13.03 1.71 -6.31
N LEU A 57 -13.44 2.32 -5.19
CA LEU A 57 -14.78 2.91 -5.06
C LEU A 57 -14.96 4.11 -5.98
N ALA A 58 -13.95 4.97 -6.13
CA ALA A 58 -13.99 6.08 -7.08
C ALA A 58 -14.16 5.57 -8.53
N LEU A 59 -13.39 4.54 -8.92
CA LEU A 59 -13.49 3.92 -10.24
C LEU A 59 -14.86 3.28 -10.48
N TYR A 60 -15.44 2.63 -9.47
CA TYR A 60 -16.81 2.11 -9.56
C TYR A 60 -17.83 3.22 -9.81
N LEU A 61 -17.72 4.32 -9.06
CA LEU A 61 -18.63 5.46 -9.13
C LEU A 61 -18.55 6.23 -10.46
N ASP A 62 -17.43 6.18 -11.19
CA ASP A 62 -17.33 6.74 -12.55
C ASP A 62 -18.41 6.18 -13.50
N THR A 63 -18.82 4.93 -13.29
CA THR A 63 -19.87 4.26 -14.07
C THR A 63 -21.22 4.18 -13.35
N HIS A 64 -21.24 4.30 -12.02
CA HIS A 64 -22.43 4.15 -11.17
C HIS A 64 -22.69 5.40 -10.31
N LYS A 65 -22.59 6.60 -10.88
CA LYS A 65 -22.67 7.89 -10.16
C LYS A 65 -23.93 8.13 -9.31
N SER A 66 -25.03 7.41 -9.57
CA SER A 66 -26.28 7.53 -8.82
C SER A 66 -26.38 6.55 -7.65
N ASP A 67 -25.40 5.66 -7.48
CA ASP A 67 -25.33 4.75 -6.35
C ASP A 67 -24.92 5.51 -5.08
N THR A 68 -25.94 5.86 -4.29
CA THR A 68 -25.78 6.61 -3.05
C THR A 68 -25.11 5.81 -1.94
N GLU A 69 -25.24 4.47 -1.97
CA GLU A 69 -24.65 3.60 -0.96
C GLU A 69 -23.15 3.46 -1.17
N ALA A 70 -22.72 3.23 -2.42
CA ALA A 70 -21.32 3.24 -2.81
C ALA A 70 -20.68 4.60 -2.52
N PHE A 71 -21.38 5.72 -2.79
CA PHE A 71 -20.88 7.05 -2.48
C PHE A 71 -20.75 7.32 -0.98
N SER A 72 -21.72 6.89 -0.17
CA SER A 72 -21.63 6.97 1.30
C SER A 72 -20.44 6.18 1.84
N THR A 73 -20.22 4.98 1.30
CA THR A 73 -19.07 4.14 1.67
C THR A 73 -17.76 4.80 1.28
N TYR A 74 -17.67 5.36 0.07
CA TYR A 74 -16.50 6.11 -0.39
C TYR A 74 -16.17 7.28 0.54
N GLN A 75 -17.17 8.08 0.92
CA GLN A 75 -16.99 9.18 1.87
C GLN A 75 -16.48 8.71 3.25
N ALA A 76 -16.98 7.58 3.76
CA ALA A 76 -16.52 7.01 5.01
C ALA A 76 -15.06 6.54 4.92
N MET A 77 -14.69 5.90 3.81
CA MET A 77 -13.30 5.44 3.57
C MET A 77 -12.34 6.61 3.41
N LEU A 78 -12.72 7.69 2.72
CA LEU A 78 -11.91 8.91 2.60
C LEU A 78 -11.60 9.53 3.97
N LYS A 79 -12.61 9.65 4.85
CA LYS A 79 -12.40 10.18 6.21
C LYS A 79 -11.44 9.31 7.01
N LEU A 80 -11.64 7.99 6.97
CA LEU A 80 -10.79 7.04 7.69
C LEU A 80 -9.34 7.07 7.17
N TYR A 81 -9.17 7.19 5.85
CA TYR A 81 -7.86 7.38 5.24
C TYR A 81 -7.18 8.67 5.69
N GLU A 82 -7.89 9.80 5.68
CA GLU A 82 -7.34 11.09 6.13
C GLU A 82 -6.94 11.07 7.61
N GLU A 83 -7.77 10.52 8.49
CA GLU A 83 -7.48 10.35 9.91
C GLU A 83 -6.24 9.46 10.13
N GLY A 84 -6.16 8.34 9.42
CA GLY A 84 -5.01 7.46 9.44
C GLY A 84 -3.74 8.16 8.94
N ARG A 85 -3.84 8.91 7.84
CA ARG A 85 -2.70 9.61 7.22
C ARG A 85 -2.15 10.66 8.18
N ASN A 86 -3.03 11.46 8.78
CA ASN A 86 -2.65 12.48 9.76
C ASN A 86 -1.97 11.83 10.98
N SER A 87 -2.52 10.73 11.48
CA SER A 87 -1.95 9.98 12.61
C SER A 87 -0.59 9.36 12.28
N TYR A 88 -0.44 8.82 11.07
CA TYR A 88 0.82 8.27 10.60
C TYR A 88 1.86 9.38 10.43
N ALA A 89 1.50 10.48 9.76
CA ALA A 89 2.42 11.57 9.48
C ALA A 89 2.95 12.24 10.76
N ALA A 90 2.09 12.39 11.77
CA ALA A 90 2.49 12.92 13.08
C ALA A 90 3.51 12.03 13.81
N LYS A 91 3.49 10.71 13.57
CA LYS A 91 4.31 9.73 14.29
C LYS A 91 5.57 9.31 13.52
N TYR A 92 5.48 9.22 12.20
CA TYR A 92 6.51 8.63 11.35
C TYR A 92 7.09 9.61 10.33
N GLY A 93 6.49 10.79 10.14
CA GLY A 93 6.94 11.77 9.15
C GLY A 93 6.02 11.84 7.92
N PRO A 94 6.22 12.87 7.07
CA PRO A 94 5.28 13.21 6.00
C PRO A 94 5.17 12.10 4.93
N LEU A 95 3.94 11.76 4.52
CA LEU A 95 3.68 10.82 3.42
C LEU A 95 3.44 11.55 2.09
N GLN A 96 2.89 12.76 2.16
CA GLN A 96 2.62 13.63 1.02
C GLN A 96 3.26 14.99 1.25
N ARG A 97 3.62 15.69 0.15
CA ARG A 97 4.16 17.06 0.26
C ARG A 97 3.21 18.02 0.96
N SER A 98 1.90 17.77 0.89
CA SER A 98 0.88 18.56 1.60
C SER A 98 1.00 18.46 3.12
N ASP A 99 1.55 17.37 3.66
CA ASP A 99 1.73 17.19 5.10
C ASP A 99 2.73 18.22 5.68
N MET A 100 3.59 18.79 4.81
CA MET A 100 4.51 19.87 5.14
C MET A 100 3.81 21.18 5.54
N ALA A 101 2.52 21.35 5.21
CA ALA A 101 1.76 22.55 5.58
C ALA A 101 1.70 22.75 7.11
N TYR A 102 1.86 21.68 7.89
CA TYR A 102 1.80 21.69 9.34
C TYR A 102 3.10 21.21 10.00
N ALA A 103 4.16 21.00 9.22
CA ALA A 103 5.45 20.54 9.73
C ALA A 103 6.24 21.72 10.34
N PRO A 104 6.99 21.48 11.44
CA PRO A 104 7.82 22.52 12.06
C PRO A 104 9.03 22.90 11.20
N ASP A 105 9.54 21.96 10.40
CA ASP A 105 10.73 22.12 9.56
C ASP A 105 10.55 21.40 8.21
N PHE A 106 11.35 21.75 7.20
CA PHE A 106 11.34 21.09 5.89
C PHE A 106 12.03 19.71 5.92
N ASN A 107 11.35 18.70 6.47
CA ASN A 107 11.87 17.35 6.67
C ASN A 107 11.42 16.31 5.62
N TRP A 108 10.81 16.73 4.51
CA TRP A 108 10.41 15.85 3.39
C TRP A 108 11.55 14.97 2.84
N LEU A 109 12.80 15.41 3.01
CA LEU A 109 14.00 14.72 2.52
C LEU A 109 14.81 14.01 3.63
N ASN A 110 14.35 14.01 4.88
CA ASN A 110 15.19 13.67 6.05
C ASN A 110 15.22 12.18 6.46
N GLU A 111 14.87 11.25 5.58
CA GLU A 111 15.01 9.81 5.85
C GLU A 111 16.01 9.18 4.87
N PRO A 112 16.74 8.13 5.28
CA PRO A 112 17.52 7.36 4.34
C PRO A 112 16.58 6.85 3.27
N TRP A 113 16.84 7.21 2.02
CA TRP A 113 16.06 6.67 0.92
C TRP A 113 16.25 5.15 0.88
N PRO A 114 15.29 4.38 0.35
CA PRO A 114 15.44 2.92 0.23
C PRO A 114 16.70 2.47 -0.54
N TRP A 115 17.33 3.38 -1.30
CA TRP A 115 18.58 3.19 -2.03
C TRP A 115 19.82 3.83 -1.38
N ASP A 116 19.66 4.55 -0.26
CA ASP A 116 20.77 5.06 0.54
C ASP A 116 21.36 3.93 1.37
N TYR A 117 22.13 3.07 0.71
CA TYR A 117 22.94 2.08 1.40
C TYR A 117 24.05 2.81 2.17
N VAL A 118 24.02 2.71 3.50
CA VAL A 118 25.18 3.07 4.32
C VAL A 118 26.33 2.19 3.86
N LYS A 119 27.37 2.79 3.26
CA LYS A 119 28.65 2.08 3.14
C LYS A 119 29.19 1.91 4.55
N GLU A 120 29.06 0.72 5.11
CA GLU A 120 29.84 0.34 6.29
C GLU A 120 31.33 0.56 5.95
N GLY A 121 31.98 1.38 6.77
CA GLY A 121 33.43 1.60 6.75
C GLY A 121 34.15 0.65 7.67
#